data_AF-A0A971E282-F1
#
_entry.id   AF-A0A971E282-F1
#
_cell.length_a   1.000
_cell.length_b   1.000
_cell.length_c   1.000
_cell.angle_alpha   90.00
_cell.angle_beta   90.00
_cell.angle_gamma   90.00
#
_symmetry.space_group_name_H-M   'P 1'
#
loop_
_entity.id
_entity.type
_entity.pdbx_description
1 polymer ?
#
loop_
_entity_poly.entity_id
_entity_poly.type
_entity_poly.pdbx_seq_one_letter_code
_entity_poly.pdbx_strand_id
1 'polypeptide(L)'
;MTEKDQHLIEELRMNIRRLMESLDASKSELIAVKEECRNLEERFVQLSSENEELKKRYENLKVAKVLAEGDPDTQAAKQKITKLIREVDKCIALLNQ
;
A
#
# COMPACT_ATOMS: atom_id res chain seq x y z
N MET A 1 32.90 -56.80 -6.25
CA MET A 1 32.10 -55.68 -6.80
C MET A 1 32.50 -55.56 -8.26
N THR A 2 31.56 -55.61 -9.21
CA THR A 2 31.93 -55.58 -10.64
C THR A 2 32.17 -54.14 -11.10
N GLU A 3 33.02 -53.92 -12.11
CA GLU A 3 33.26 -52.57 -12.69
C GLU A 3 31.95 -51.87 -13.12
N LYS A 4 30.97 -52.65 -13.58
CA LYS A 4 29.62 -52.16 -13.91
C LYS A 4 28.89 -51.57 -12.70
N ASP A 5 29.01 -52.19 -11.54
CA ASP A 5 28.41 -51.69 -10.30
C ASP A 5 29.05 -50.37 -9.87
N GLN A 6 30.38 -50.25 -10.03
CA GLN A 6 31.12 -49.02 -9.71
C GLN A 6 30.72 -47.86 -10.64
N HIS A 7 30.63 -48.10 -11.94
CA HIS A 7 30.16 -47.09 -12.90
C HIS A 7 28.73 -46.63 -12.60
N LEU A 8 27.81 -47.56 -12.31
CA LEU A 8 26.43 -47.22 -11.96
C LEU A 8 26.35 -46.37 -10.69
N ILE A 9 27.17 -46.69 -9.68
CA ILE A 9 27.24 -45.90 -8.44
C ILE A 9 27.77 -44.49 -8.71
N GLU A 10 28.78 -44.32 -9.57
CA GLU A 10 29.31 -43.00 -9.92
C GLU A 10 28.30 -42.14 -10.68
N GLU A 11 27.59 -42.75 -11.64
CA GLU A 11 26.53 -42.08 -12.39
C GLU A 11 25.38 -41.63 -11.47
N LEU A 12 24.92 -42.51 -10.58
CA LEU A 12 23.92 -42.19 -9.57
C LEU A 12 24.38 -41.04 -8.66
N ARG A 13 25.64 -41.06 -8.20
CA ARG A 13 26.21 -39.96 -7.38
C ARG A 13 26.22 -38.64 -8.14
N MET A 14 26.53 -38.66 -9.43
CA MET A 14 26.47 -37.46 -10.28
C MET A 14 25.05 -36.92 -10.41
N ASN A 15 24.08 -37.81 -10.66
CA ASN A 15 22.68 -37.42 -10.79
C ASN A 15 22.11 -36.87 -9.48
N ILE A 16 22.43 -37.47 -8.34
CA ILE A 16 22.03 -36.96 -7.02
C ILE A 16 22.62 -35.57 -6.77
N ARG A 17 23.90 -35.34 -7.11
CA ARG A 17 24.52 -34.01 -7.00
C ARG A 17 23.80 -32.96 -7.83
N ARG A 18 23.52 -33.25 -9.10
CA ARG A 18 22.77 -32.36 -9.99
C ARG A 18 21.37 -32.05 -9.44
N LEU A 19 20.68 -33.06 -8.89
CA LEU A 19 19.37 -32.87 -8.28
C LEU A 19 19.43 -31.98 -7.03
N MET A 20 20.45 -32.14 -6.19
CA MET A 20 20.65 -31.28 -5.01
C MET A 20 20.93 -29.83 -5.43
N GLU A 21 21.82 -29.61 -6.40
CA GLU A 21 22.11 -28.28 -6.94
C GLU A 21 20.87 -27.61 -7.52
N SER A 22 20.07 -28.35 -8.29
CA SER A 22 18.80 -27.86 -8.84
C SER A 22 17.81 -27.51 -7.74
N LEU A 23 17.71 -28.34 -6.69
CA LEU A 23 16.82 -28.09 -5.57
C LEU A 23 17.21 -26.83 -4.80
N ASP A 24 18.50 -26.64 -4.56
CA ASP A 24 19.01 -25.47 -3.84
C ASP A 24 18.83 -24.20 -4.67
N ALA A 25 19.04 -24.27 -5.98
CA ALA A 25 18.74 -23.16 -6.89
C ALA A 25 17.26 -22.77 -6.83
N SER A 26 16.34 -23.74 -6.94
CA SER A 26 14.89 -23.46 -6.87
C SER A 26 14.45 -22.92 -5.51
N LYS A 27 15.07 -23.37 -4.41
CA LYS A 27 14.81 -22.80 -3.07
C LYS A 27 15.27 -21.35 -2.97
N SER A 28 16.46 -21.05 -3.49
CA SER A 28 17.00 -19.69 -3.51
C SER A 28 16.09 -18.75 -4.32
N GLU A 29 15.67 -19.18 -5.51
CA GLU A 29 14.73 -18.44 -6.35
C GLU A 29 13.39 -18.21 -5.64
N LEU A 30 12.85 -19.23 -4.98
CA LEU A 30 11.61 -19.09 -4.21
C LEU A 30 11.73 -18.05 -3.10
N ILE A 31 12.87 -17.99 -2.41
CA ILE A 31 13.12 -16.98 -1.37
C ILE A 31 13.18 -15.59 -1.99
N ALA A 32 13.94 -15.42 -3.07
CA ALA A 32 14.08 -14.14 -3.76
C ALA A 32 12.74 -13.61 -4.28
N VAL A 33 11.93 -14.46 -4.92
CA VAL A 33 10.60 -14.09 -5.43
C VAL A 33 9.66 -13.71 -4.29
N LYS A 34 9.69 -14.44 -3.15
CA LYS A 34 8.86 -14.10 -1.99
C LYS A 34 9.23 -12.75 -1.39
N GLU A 35 10.53 -12.44 -1.34
CA GLU A 35 11.01 -11.14 -0.86
C GLU A 35 10.60 -10.01 -1.79
N GLU A 36 10.69 -10.22 -3.11
CA GLU A 36 10.21 -9.26 -4.11
C GLU A 36 8.69 -9.05 -4.02
N CYS A 37 7.90 -10.11 -3.88
CA CYS A 37 6.46 -10.01 -3.67
C CYS A 37 6.12 -9.16 -2.44
N ARG A 38 6.80 -9.41 -1.32
CA ARG A 38 6.61 -8.61 -0.09
C ARG A 38 6.94 -7.14 -0.31
N ASN A 39 8.05 -6.84 -0.97
CA ASN A 39 8.46 -5.46 -1.27
C ASN A 39 7.43 -4.77 -2.18
N LEU A 40 6.88 -5.49 -3.17
CA LEU A 40 5.84 -4.96 -4.05
C LEU A 40 4.51 -4.72 -3.31
N GLU A 41 4.11 -5.61 -2.40
CA GLU A 41 2.94 -5.43 -1.55
C GLU A 41 3.07 -4.20 -0.64
N GLU A 42 4.23 -4.02 0.00
CA GLU A 42 4.48 -2.84 0.85
C GLU A 42 4.41 -1.54 0.04
N ARG A 43 5.01 -1.51 -1.16
CA ARG A 43 4.93 -0.35 -2.08
C ARG A 43 3.50 -0.11 -2.57
N PHE A 44 2.74 -1.16 -2.84
CA PHE A 44 1.35 -1.05 -3.27
C PHE A 44 0.48 -0.40 -2.19
N VAL A 45 0.66 -0.81 -0.93
CA VAL A 45 -0.06 -0.21 0.22
C VAL A 45 0.29 1.27 0.37
N GLN A 46 1.58 1.62 0.29
CA GLN A 46 2.04 3.01 0.37
C GLN A 46 1.41 3.88 -0.73
N LEU A 47 1.53 3.45 -1.99
CA LEU A 47 0.96 4.18 -3.13
C LEU A 47 -0.57 4.28 -3.07
N SER A 48 -1.25 3.24 -2.56
CA SER A 48 -2.70 3.27 -2.38
C SER A 48 -3.12 4.30 -1.33
N SER A 49 -2.38 4.39 -0.22
CA SER A 49 -2.60 5.40 0.83
C SER A 49 -2.36 6.81 0.30
N GLU A 50 -1.26 7.05 -0.42
CA GLU A 50 -0.96 8.34 -1.04
C GLU A 50 -2.04 8.76 -2.05
N ASN A 51 -2.51 7.81 -2.87
CA ASN A 51 -3.58 8.06 -3.83
C ASN A 51 -4.90 8.45 -3.13
N GLU A 52 -5.26 7.78 -2.03
CA GLU A 52 -6.44 8.12 -1.26
C GLU A 52 -6.32 9.52 -0.63
N GLU A 53 -5.15 9.86 -0.11
CA GLU A 53 -4.88 11.19 0.42
C GLU A 53 -4.96 12.28 -0.66
N LEU A 54 -4.37 12.04 -1.83
CA LEU A 54 -4.45 12.95 -2.98
C LEU A 54 -5.89 13.14 -3.47
N LYS A 55 -6.69 12.06 -3.51
CA LYS A 55 -8.13 12.15 -3.82
C LYS A 55 -8.86 13.03 -2.81
N LYS A 56 -8.62 12.85 -1.51
CA LYS A 56 -9.20 13.71 -0.46
C LYS A 56 -8.79 15.16 -0.63
N ARG A 57 -7.51 15.44 -0.88
CA ARG A 57 -7.00 16.79 -1.15
C ARG A 57 -7.65 17.42 -2.39
N TYR A 58 -7.83 16.63 -3.45
CA TYR A 58 -8.48 17.07 -4.67
C TYR A 58 -9.96 17.41 -4.45
N GLU A 59 -10.72 16.55 -3.78
CA GLU A 59 -12.12 16.83 -3.44
C GLU A 59 -12.25 18.08 -2.56
N ASN A 60 -11.39 18.23 -1.55
CA ASN A 60 -11.34 19.44 -0.73
C ASN A 60 -11.07 20.69 -1.58
N LEU A 61 -10.13 20.62 -2.53
CA LEU A 61 -9.83 21.72 -3.43
C LEU A 61 -11.01 22.04 -4.35
N LYS A 62 -11.70 21.02 -4.87
CA LYS A 62 -12.89 21.19 -5.71
C LYS A 62 -14.03 21.87 -4.94
N VAL A 63 -14.29 21.44 -3.72
CA VAL A 63 -15.26 22.10 -2.82
C VAL A 63 -14.84 23.54 -2.53
N ALA A 64 -13.57 23.78 -2.20
CA ALA A 64 -13.06 25.13 -1.95
C ALA A 64 -13.20 26.03 -3.18
N LYS A 65 -12.95 25.50 -4.37
CA LYS A 65 -13.11 26.22 -5.64
C LYS A 65 -14.57 26.60 -5.90
N VAL A 66 -15.52 25.67 -5.73
CA VAL A 66 -16.95 25.97 -5.85
C VAL A 66 -17.39 27.06 -4.85
N LEU A 67 -16.90 26.99 -3.61
CA LEU A 67 -17.16 28.01 -2.59
C LEU A 67 -16.51 29.37 -2.92
N ALA A 68 -15.41 29.38 -3.66
CA ALA A 68 -14.69 30.59 -4.06
C ALA A 68 -15.26 31.22 -5.35
N GLU A 69 -15.71 30.41 -6.31
CA GLU A 69 -16.29 30.86 -7.58
C GLU A 69 -17.73 31.39 -7.43
N GLY A 70 -18.37 31.11 -6.29
CA GLY A 70 -19.33 32.01 -5.67
C GLY A 70 -20.55 32.43 -6.51
N ASP A 71 -21.56 31.58 -6.55
CA ASP A 71 -22.94 32.03 -6.74
C ASP A 71 -23.36 32.84 -5.48
N PRO A 72 -24.12 33.95 -5.57
CA PRO A 72 -24.67 34.68 -4.41
C PRO A 72 -25.29 33.77 -3.33
N ASP A 73 -25.89 32.63 -3.69
CA ASP A 73 -26.41 31.65 -2.73
C ASP A 73 -25.31 30.94 -1.92
N THR A 74 -24.16 30.64 -2.54
CA THR A 74 -23.01 30.05 -1.84
C THR A 74 -22.38 30.99 -0.80
N GLN A 75 -22.36 32.30 -1.08
CA GLN A 75 -21.94 33.31 -0.10
C GLN A 75 -22.90 33.39 1.09
N ALA A 76 -24.20 33.37 0.84
CA ALA A 76 -25.22 33.36 1.90
C ALA A 76 -25.12 32.08 2.76
N ALA A 77 -24.89 30.91 2.14
CA ALA A 77 -24.66 29.65 2.84
C ALA A 77 -23.40 29.70 3.72
N LYS A 78 -22.28 30.22 3.20
CA LYS A 78 -21.03 30.40 3.95
C LYS A 78 -21.21 31.28 5.19
N GLN A 79 -21.94 32.39 5.05
CA GLN A 79 -22.26 33.27 6.18
C GLN A 79 -23.13 32.59 7.24
N LYS A 80 -24.14 31.81 6.83
CA LYS A 80 -24.98 31.02 7.76
C LYS A 80 -24.17 29.98 8.51
N ILE A 81 -23.31 29.22 7.83
CA ILE A 81 -22.41 28.23 8.47
C ILE A 81 -21.48 28.93 9.47
N THR A 82 -20.92 30.08 9.11
CA THR A 82 -20.03 30.84 10.00
C THR A 82 -20.75 31.34 11.25
N LYS A 83 -22.02 31.75 11.14
CA LYS A 83 -22.86 32.10 12.29
C LYS A 83 -23.12 30.90 13.19
N LEU A 84 -23.48 29.74 12.62
CA LEU A 84 -23.71 28.50 13.37
C LEU A 84 -22.47 28.04 14.12
N ILE A 85 -21.28 28.09 13.50
CA ILE A 85 -20.02 27.74 14.18
C ILE A 85 -19.79 28.65 15.40
N ARG A 86 -20.01 29.96 15.27
CA ARG A 86 -19.87 30.90 16.40
C ARG A 86 -20.88 30.65 17.53
N GLU A 87 -22.09 30.21 17.19
CA GLU A 87 -23.10 29.83 18.19
C GLU A 87 -22.69 28.55 18.92
N VAL A 88 -22.15 27.56 18.20
CA VAL A 88 -21.59 26.35 18.80
C VAL A 88 -20.42 26.68 19.73
N ASP A 89 -19.48 27.52 19.29
CA ASP A 89 -18.34 27.96 20.12
C ASP A 89 -18.81 28.68 21.40
N LYS A 90 -19.87 29.50 21.31
CA LYS A 90 -20.50 30.12 22.49
C LYS A 90 -21.11 29.09 23.43
N CYS A 91 -21.82 28.08 22.90
CA CYS A 91 -22.38 27.01 23.72
C CYS A 91 -21.29 26.18 24.40
N ILE A 92 -20.18 25.87 23.70
CA ILE A 92 -19.02 25.17 24.28
C ILE A 92 -18.39 26.01 25.39
N ALA A 93 -18.23 27.32 25.20
CA ALA A 93 -17.69 28.21 26.22
C ALA A 93 -18.58 28.28 27.47
N LEU A 94 -19.91 28.23 27.29
CA LEU A 94 -20.88 28.19 28.40
C LEU A 94 -20.90 26.83 29.13
N LEU A 95 -20.54 25.73 28.46
CA LEU A 95 -20.44 24.39 29.07
C LEU A 95 -19.13 24.16 29.82
N ASN A 96 -18.09 24.95 29.54
CA ASN A 96 -16.79 24.89 30.20
C ASN A 96 -16.65 25.91 31.36
N GLN A 97 -17.74 26.54 31.77
CA GLN A 97 -17.90 27.27 33.04
C GLN A 97 -18.69 26.41 34.03
#